data_AF-X1PL43-F1
#
_entry.id   AF-X1PL43-F1
#
_cell.length_a   1.000
_cell.length_b   1.000
_cell.length_c   1.000
_cell.angle_alpha   90.00
_cell.angle_beta   90.00
_cell.angle_gamma   90.00
#
_symmetry.space_group_name_H-M   'P 1'
#
loop_
_entity.id
_entity.type
_entity.pdbx_description
1 polymer ?
#
loop_
_entity_poly.entity_id
_entity_poly.type
_entity_poly.pdbx_seq_one_letter_code
_entity_poly.pdbx_strand_id
1 'polypeptide(L)' 'EKFVPVKDEFYDEDGALIRRLLYDDLKKFPDRYYPMRWTVEPMTEEKKGRKTTIIISEIELNVPIKEDVFTIRALKGYSR' A
#
# COMPACT_ATOMS: atom_id res chain seq x y z
N GLU A 1 -22.04 -2.80 -3.42
CA GLU A 1 -20.78 -3.32 -2.85
C GLU A 1 -19.80 -2.17 -2.64
N LYS A 2 -18.76 -2.30 -1.81
CA LYS A 2 -17.93 -1.16 -1.35
C LYS A 2 -16.83 -0.72 -2.34
N PHE A 3 -16.66 -1.42 -3.48
CA PHE A 3 -15.64 -1.16 -4.51
C PHE A 3 -14.20 -0.99 -3.97
N VAL A 4 -13.87 -1.70 -2.88
CA VAL A 4 -12.51 -1.73 -2.31
C VAL A 4 -11.80 -2.99 -2.81
N PRO A 5 -10.53 -2.92 -3.24
CA PRO A 5 -9.78 -4.12 -3.58
C PRO A 5 -9.68 -5.06 -2.38
N VAL A 6 -9.82 -6.36 -2.62
CA VAL A 6 -9.64 -7.41 -1.61
C VAL A 6 -8.29 -8.08 -1.77
N LYS A 7 -7.81 -8.20 -3.01
CA LYS A 7 -6.55 -8.85 -3.37
C LYS A 7 -6.01 -8.34 -4.69
N ASP A 8 -4.71 -8.12 -4.75
CA ASP A 8 -3.95 -7.95 -6.00
C ASP A 8 -2.91 -9.08 -6.14
N GLU A 9 -2.76 -9.59 -7.36
CA GLU A 9 -1.80 -10.64 -7.73
C GLU A 9 -0.84 -10.12 -8.80
N PHE A 10 0.45 -10.25 -8.54
CA PHE A 10 1.52 -9.73 -9.38
C PHE A 10 2.24 -10.90 -10.03
N TYR A 11 2.26 -10.88 -11.37
CA TYR A 11 2.89 -11.89 -12.19
C TYR A 11 4.15 -11.31 -12.85
N ASP A 12 5.17 -12.13 -13.06
CA ASP A 12 6.34 -11.75 -13.85
C ASP A 12 6.08 -11.87 -15.36
N GLU A 13 7.12 -11.63 -16.17
CA GLU A 13 7.05 -11.65 -17.63
C GLU A 13 6.73 -13.05 -18.19
N ASP A 14 7.03 -14.11 -17.44
CA ASP A 14 6.73 -15.51 -17.78
C ASP A 14 5.34 -15.95 -17.27
N GLY A 15 4.63 -15.06 -16.58
CA GLY A 15 3.30 -15.32 -16.03
C GLY A 15 3.30 -16.10 -14.72
N ALA A 16 4.43 -16.21 -14.02
CA ALA A 16 4.49 -16.82 -12.69
C ALA A 16 4.03 -15.82 -11.62
N LEU A 17 3.19 -16.29 -10.68
CA LEU A 17 2.75 -15.47 -9.56
C LEU A 17 3.93 -15.24 -8.60
N ILE A 18 4.40 -14.00 -8.49
CA ILE A 18 5.57 -13.65 -7.67
C ILE A 18 5.22 -12.94 -6.37
N ARG A 19 4.05 -12.29 -6.29
CA ARG A 19 3.63 -11.54 -5.10
C ARG A 19 2.11 -11.42 -5.03
N ARG A 20 1.58 -11.45 -3.81
CA ARG A 20 0.18 -11.16 -3.49
C ARG A 20 0.09 -10.00 -2.51
N LEU A 21 -0.84 -9.09 -2.74
CA LEU A 21 -1.28 -8.08 -1.76
C LEU A 21 -2.70 -8.44 -1.31
N LEU A 22 -2.92 -8.46 0.00
CA LEU A 22 -4.22 -8.68 0.64
C LEU A 22 -4.62 -7.42 1.40
N TYR A 23 -5.88 -7.05 1.31
CA TYR A 23 -6.42 -5.83 1.91
C TYR A 23 -7.50 -6.17 2.93
N ASP A 24 -7.37 -5.65 4.14
CA ASP A 24 -8.38 -5.80 5.19
C ASP A 24 -8.42 -4.56 6.10
N ASP A 25 -9.18 -4.67 7.20
CA ASP A 25 -9.43 -3.58 8.14
C ASP A 25 -10.04 -2.35 7.48
N LEU A 26 -11.24 -2.52 6.90
CA LEU A 26 -11.90 -1.46 6.14
C LEU A 26 -12.46 -0.38 7.06
N LYS A 27 -11.99 0.86 6.89
CA LYS A 27 -12.54 2.04 7.57
C LYS A 27 -13.37 2.88 6.62
N LYS A 28 -14.53 3.35 7.08
CA LYS A 28 -15.41 4.25 6.32
C LYS A 28 -14.94 5.69 6.49
N PHE A 29 -14.75 6.38 5.37
CA PHE A 29 -14.59 7.83 5.29
C PHE A 29 -15.82 8.41 4.58
N PRO A 30 -16.03 9.74 4.58
CA PRO A 30 -17.23 10.34 4.00
C PRO A 30 -17.55 9.85 2.58
N ASP A 31 -16.54 9.72 1.73
CA ASP A 31 -16.73 9.41 0.30
C ASP A 31 -16.60 7.92 -0.03
N ARG A 32 -15.73 7.17 0.66
CA ARG A 32 -15.48 5.76 0.36
C ARG A 32 -14.88 4.99 1.54
N TYR A 33 -14.79 3.67 1.37
CA TYR A 33 -14.06 2.79 2.27
C TYR A 33 -12.59 2.71 1.86
N TYR A 34 -11.71 2.65 2.84
CA TYR A 34 -10.28 2.46 2.65
C TYR A 34 -9.80 1.23 3.44
N PRO A 35 -8.94 0.38 2.86
CA PRO A 35 -8.29 -0.68 3.59
C PRO A 35 -7.16 -0.10 4.44
N MET A 36 -7.23 -0.29 5.75
CA MET A 36 -6.26 0.26 6.69
C MET A 36 -5.10 -0.71 6.99
N ARG A 37 -5.21 -1.97 6.57
CA ARG A 37 -4.13 -2.95 6.69
C ARG A 37 -3.92 -3.70 5.39
N TRP A 38 -2.67 -3.71 4.92
CA TRP A 38 -2.26 -4.40 3.70
C TRP A 38 -1.21 -5.45 4.06
N THR A 39 -1.38 -6.67 3.56
CA THR A 39 -0.39 -7.75 3.75
C THR A 39 0.21 -8.11 2.41
N VAL A 40 1.53 -7.92 2.30
CA VAL A 40 2.34 -8.31 1.15
C VAL A 40 2.94 -9.69 1.41
N GLU A 41 2.66 -10.63 0.53
CA GLU A 41 3.18 -11.99 0.59
C GLU A 41 3.99 -12.27 -0.69
N PRO A 42 5.31 -12.50 -0.60
CA PRO A 42 6.08 -13.06 -1.70
C PRO A 42 5.64 -14.50 -1.99
N MET A 43 5.43 -14.83 -3.26
CA MET A 43 4.94 -16.14 -3.69
C MET A 43 6.07 -17.05 -4.20
N THR A 44 7.31 -16.56 -4.22
CA THR A 44 8.49 -17.35 -4.57
C THR A 44 8.87 -18.31 -3.44
N GLU A 45 9.31 -19.52 -3.78
CA GLU A 45 9.66 -20.56 -2.78
C GLU A 45 10.80 -20.10 -1.84
N GLU A 46 11.78 -19.34 -2.34
CA GLU A 46 12.90 -18.80 -1.55
C GLU A 46 12.45 -17.82 -0.44
N LYS A 47 11.27 -17.20 -0.59
CA LYS A 47 10.70 -16.22 0.35
C LYS A 47 9.44 -16.73 1.04
N LYS A 48 9.14 -18.03 0.91
CA LYS A 48 7.96 -18.66 1.50
C LYS A 48 7.85 -18.38 2.99
N GLY A 49 6.65 -18.01 3.43
CA GLY A 49 6.37 -17.66 4.83
C GLY A 49 6.82 -16.25 5.24
N ARG A 50 7.57 -15.52 4.41
CA ARG A 50 7.83 -14.09 4.65
C ARG A 50 6.58 -13.29 4.35
N LYS A 51 6.36 -12.23 5.12
CA LYS A 51 5.32 -11.25 4.84
C LYS A 51 5.75 -9.87 5.32
N THR A 52 5.20 -8.86 4.68
CA THR A 52 5.28 -7.47 5.15
C THR A 52 3.87 -6.98 5.39
N THR A 53 3.59 -6.48 6.59
CA THR A 53 2.31 -5.84 6.91
C THR A 53 2.49 -4.33 6.92
N ILE A 54 1.64 -3.62 6.18
CA ILE A 54 1.54 -2.17 6.17
C ILE A 54 0.27 -1.82 6.95
N ILE A 55 0.42 -1.03 8.02
CA ILE A 55 -0.70 -0.52 8.81
C ILE A 55 -0.79 0.98 8.56
N ILE A 56 -1.93 1.42 8.04
CA ILE A 56 -2.26 2.83 7.93
C ILE A 56 -2.93 3.24 9.24
N SER A 57 -2.21 3.99 10.07
CA SER A 57 -2.74 4.47 11.36
C SER A 57 -3.76 5.61 11.17
N GLU A 58 -3.50 6.49 10.21
CA GLU A 58 -4.28 7.72 9.99
C GLU A 58 -4.31 8.10 8.51
N ILE A 59 -5.42 8.70 8.09
CA ILE A 59 -5.61 9.27 6.75
C ILE A 59 -6.30 10.63 6.91
N GLU A 60 -5.65 11.67 6.40
CA GLU A 60 -6.25 12.98 6.18
C GLU A 60 -6.44 13.21 4.68
N LEU A 61 -7.60 13.76 4.29
CA LEU A 61 -7.96 13.97 2.88
C LEU A 61 -8.02 15.46 2.56
N ASN A 62 -7.68 15.81 1.31
CA ASN A 62 -7.72 17.17 0.79
C ASN A 62 -6.85 18.19 1.57
N VAL A 63 -5.81 17.71 2.25
CA VAL A 63 -4.83 18.58 2.92
C VAL A 63 -3.99 19.29 1.84
N PRO A 64 -3.79 20.61 1.91
CA PRO A 64 -2.91 21.31 0.98
C PRO A 64 -1.45 20.87 1.17
N ILE A 65 -0.82 20.40 0.10
CA ILE A 65 0.61 20.04 0.08
C ILE A 65 1.34 21.10 -0.75
N LYS A 66 2.40 21.69 -0.19
CA LYS A 66 3.22 22.68 -0.91
C LYS A 66 3.97 22.02 -2.06
N GLU A 67 4.09 22.71 -3.19
CA GLU A 67 4.71 22.17 -4.41
C GLU A 67 6.19 21.78 -4.22
N ASP A 68 6.90 22.48 -3.33
CA ASP A 68 8.32 22.27 -3.06
C ASP A 68 8.61 20.97 -2.27
N VAL A 69 7.58 20.33 -1.72
CA VAL A 69 7.66 19.03 -1.04
C VAL A 69 8.18 17.94 -1.99
N PHE A 70 7.78 17.96 -3.26
CA PHE A 70 8.15 16.94 -4.23
C PHE A 70 9.46 17.27 -4.97
N THR A 71 10.47 17.75 -4.24
CA THR A 71 11.79 18.07 -4.79
C THR A 71 12.90 17.24 -4.13
N ILE A 72 13.98 16.97 -4.88
CA ILE A 72 15.17 16.28 -4.35
C ILE A 72 15.77 17.04 -3.15
N ARG A 73 15.69 18.37 -3.18
CA ARG A 73 16.15 19.22 -2.08
C ARG A 73 15.35 18.97 -0.80
N ALA A 74 14.03 18.83 -0.90
CA ALA A 74 13.16 18.56 0.24
C ALA A 74 13.52 17.22 0.92
N LEU A 75 13.85 16.17 0.15
CA LEU A 75 14.28 14.87 0.69
C LEU A 75 15.49 14.99 1.64
N LYS A 76 16.46 15.87 1.34
CA LYS A 76 17.62 16.12 2.23
C LYS A 76 17.23 16.79 3.55
N GLY A 77 16.14 17.57 3.55
CA GLY A 77 15.60 18.20 4.75
C GLY A 77 14.90 17.21 5.68
N TYR A 78 14.21 16.21 5.11
CA TYR A 78 13.46 15.19 5.85
C TYR A 78 14.29 13.99 6.33
N SER A 79 15.53 13.85 5.86
CA SER A 79 16.44 12.75 6.24
C SER A 79 17.15 12.98 7.58
N ARG A 80 16.84 14.05 8.32
CA ARG A 80 17.43 14.33 9.64
C ARG A 80 16.52 13.88 10.78
#